data_AF-A0A0P7NWB8-F1
#
_entry.id   AF-A0A0P7NWB8-F1
#
_cell.length_a   1.000
_cell.length_b   1.000
_cell.length_c   1.000
_cell.angle_alpha   90.00
_cell.angle_beta   90.00
_cell.angle_gamma   90.00
#
_symmetry.space_group_name_H-M   'P 1'
#
loop_
_entity.id
_entity.type
_entity.pdbx_description
1 polymer ?
#
loop_
_entity_poly.entity_id
_entity_poly.type
_entity_poly.pdbx_seq_one_letter_code
_entity_poly.pdbx_strand_id
1 'polypeptide(L)' 'MDFILCVRRPTQEELNGIHAELMIEYADRPFTAELRQEVAEAARQRICQIISVEVLPKVG' A
#
# COMPACT_ATOMS: atom_id res chain seq x y z
N MET A 1 4.00 -32.14 -4.11
CA MET A 1 4.64 -30.87 -4.47
C MET A 1 4.41 -29.93 -3.32
N ASP A 2 5.46 -29.55 -2.61
CA ASP A 2 5.37 -28.53 -1.57
C ASP A 2 5.44 -27.14 -2.24
N PHE A 3 4.61 -26.21 -1.78
CA PHE A 3 4.60 -24.83 -2.25
C PHE A 3 4.94 -23.90 -1.09
N ILE A 4 5.64 -22.80 -1.39
CA ILE A 4 5.89 -21.72 -0.44
C ILE A 4 5.06 -20.51 -0.88
N LEU A 5 4.39 -19.89 0.09
CA LEU A 5 3.74 -18.59 -0.10
C LEU A 5 4.77 -17.50 0.19
N CYS A 6 5.17 -16.77 -0.84
CA CYS A 6 5.95 -15.54 -0.68
C CYS A 6 4.97 -14.36 -0.67
N VAL A 7 5.04 -13.52 0.35
CA VAL A 7 4.23 -12.30 0.43
C VAL A 7 5.17 -11.12 0.25
N ARG A 8 5.02 -10.38 -0.86
CA ARG A 8 5.68 -9.10 -1.02
C ARG A 8 4.99 -8.10 -0.10
N ARG A 9 5.77 -7.50 0.78
CA ARG A 9 5.32 -6.38 1.61
C ARG A 9 5.90 -5.09 1.03
N PRO A 10 5.15 -3.97 1.10
CA PRO A 10 5.67 -2.68 0.70
C PRO A 10 6.89 -2.30 1.54
N THR A 11 7.89 -1.71 0.89
CA THR A 11 9.07 -1.15 1.55
C THR A 11 8.76 0.19 2.19
N GLN A 12 9.64 0.65 3.08
CA GLN A 12 9.50 1.98 3.68
C GLN A 12 9.54 3.10 2.61
N GLU A 13 10.34 2.93 1.55
CA GLU A 13 10.41 3.89 0.45
C GLU A 13 9.11 3.97 -0.32
N GLU A 14 8.49 2.81 -0.61
CA GLU A 14 7.17 2.76 -1.27
C GLU A 14 6.08 3.42 -0.40
N LEU A 15 6.10 3.18 0.91
CA LEU A 15 5.16 3.83 1.84
C LEU A 15 5.38 5.34 1.92
N ASN A 16 6.63 5.80 1.93
CA ASN A 16 6.96 7.22 1.91
C ASN A 16 6.53 7.89 0.60
N GLY A 17 6.66 7.20 -0.53
CA GLY A 17 6.15 7.65 -1.82
C GLY A 17 4.64 7.88 -1.78
N ILE A 18 3.88 6.89 -1.29
CA ILE A 18 2.43 7.01 -1.12
C ILE A 18 2.07 8.19 -0.20
N HIS A 19 2.79 8.36 0.91
CA HIS A 19 2.55 9.48 1.81
C HIS A 19 2.75 10.83 1.12
N ALA A 20 3.85 10.99 0.39
CA ALA A 20 4.15 12.22 -0.33
C ALA A 20 3.11 12.54 -1.41
N GLU A 21 2.68 11.54 -2.18
CA GLU A 21 1.63 11.71 -3.19
C GLU A 21 0.30 12.13 -2.57
N LEU A 22 -0.13 11.48 -1.48
CA LEU A 22 -1.37 11.83 -0.80
C LEU A 22 -1.29 13.22 -0.16
N MET A 23 -0.14 13.61 0.38
CA MET A 23 0.06 14.96 0.89
C MET A 23 -0.11 16.02 -0.20
N ILE A 24 0.36 15.75 -1.43
CA ILE A 24 0.20 16.66 -2.58
C ILE A 24 -1.26 16.69 -3.06
N GLU A 25 -1.87 15.52 -3.24
CA GLU A 25 -3.22 15.38 -3.81
C GLU A 25 -4.31 16.01 -2.92
N TYR A 26 -4.13 15.96 -1.61
CA TYR A 26 -5.09 16.49 -0.64
C TYR A 26 -4.62 17.80 0.02
N ALA A 27 -3.53 18.41 -0.45
CA ALA A 27 -2.91 19.63 0.13
C ALA A 27 -3.89 20.80 0.25
N ASP A 28 -4.69 21.03 -0.79
CA ASP A 28 -5.60 22.19 -0.89
C ASP A 28 -6.97 21.93 -0.26
N ARG A 29 -7.18 20.74 0.32
CA ARG A 29 -8.48 20.36 0.89
C ARG A 29 -8.54 20.70 2.38
N PRO A 30 -9.68 21.23 2.86
CA PRO A 30 -9.84 21.55 4.27
C PRO A 30 -9.78 20.28 5.12
N PHE A 31 -9.09 20.37 6.26
CA PHE A 31 -8.91 19.21 7.14
C PHE A 31 -10.20 18.85 7.89
N THR A 32 -11.01 17.98 7.27
CA THR A 32 -12.26 17.44 7.83
C THR A 32 -12.13 15.98 8.23
N ALA A 33 -13.08 15.47 9.02
CA ALA A 33 -13.13 14.05 9.37
C ALA A 33 -13.36 13.16 8.13
N GLU A 34 -14.16 13.63 7.17
CA GLU A 34 -14.41 12.98 5.89
C GLU A 34 -13.13 12.89 5.07
N LEU A 35 -12.36 13.98 4.98
CA LEU A 35 -11.07 14.00 4.30
C LEU A 35 -10.09 12.98 4.88
N ARG A 36 -10.03 12.85 6.22
CA ARG A 36 -9.17 11.85 6.87
C ARG A 36 -9.55 10.42 6.46
N GLN A 37 -10.86 10.16 6.34
CA GLN A 37 -11.34 8.85 5.93
C GLN A 37 -11.02 8.58 4.44
N GLU A 38 -11.21 9.58 3.57
CA GLU A 38 -10.83 9.49 2.16
C GLU A 38 -9.33 9.22 1.98
N VAL A 39 -8.48 9.97 2.69
CA VAL A 39 -7.02 9.80 2.64
C VAL A 39 -6.60 8.43 3.16
N ALA A 40 -7.21 7.95 4.26
CA ALA A 40 -6.93 6.63 4.80
C ALA A 40 -7.36 5.50 3.85
N GLU A 41 -8.50 5.64 3.18
CA GLU A 41 -9.00 4.71 2.17
C GLU A 41 -8.08 4.70 0.94
N ALA A 42 -7.68 5.86 0.44
CA ALA A 42 -6.77 6.01 -0.69
C ALA A 42 -5.40 5.40 -0.37
N ALA A 43 -4.85 5.66 0.82
CA ALA A 43 -3.62 5.03 1.30
C ALA A 43 -3.74 3.51 1.33
N ARG A 44 -4.83 2.98 1.90
CA ARG A 44 -5.07 1.53 1.96
C ARG A 44 -5.10 0.92 0.57
N GLN A 45 -5.81 1.52 -0.38
CA GLN A 45 -5.92 1.00 -1.74
C GLN A 45 -4.56 0.92 -2.44
N ARG A 46 -3.73 1.98 -2.34
CA ARG A 46 -2.38 1.99 -2.93
C ARG A 46 -1.45 0.96 -2.28
N ILE A 47 -1.48 0.86 -0.95
CA ILE A 47 -0.70 -0.15 -0.21
C ILE A 47 -1.11 -1.57 -0.63
N CYS A 48 -2.41 -1.84 -0.75
CA CYS A 48 -2.92 -3.14 -1.17
C CYS A 48 -2.51 -3.51 -2.60
N GLN A 49 -2.30 -2.55 -3.50
CA GLN A 49 -1.81 -2.82 -4.86
C GLN A 49 -0.34 -3.29 -4.89
N ILE A 50 0.44 -2.97 -3.86
CA ILE A 50 1.84 -3.39 -3.75
C ILE A 50 1.95 -4.79 -3.14
N ILE A 51 1.02 -5.14 -2.26
CA ILE A 51 1.00 -6.46 -1.62
C ILE A 51 0.64 -7.52 -2.67
N SER A 52 1.63 -8.32 -3.06
CA SER A 52 1.42 -9.49 -3.92
C SER A 52 1.70 -10.78 -3.14
N VAL A 53 0.94 -11.83 -3.47
CA VAL A 53 1.17 -13.18 -2.98
C VAL A 53 1.62 -14.03 -4.16
N GLU A 54 2.83 -14.56 -4.06
CA GLU A 54 3.43 -15.43 -5.07
C GLU A 54 3.51 -16.85 -4.52
N VAL A 55 3.05 -17.81 -5.33
CA VAL A 55 3.14 -19.24 -5.03
C VAL A 55 4.38 -19.78 -5.74
N LEU A 56 5.40 -20.15 -4.97
CA LEU A 56 6.65 -20.67 -5.51
C LEU A 56 6.75 -22.18 -5.25
N PRO A 57 7.24 -22.98 -6.21
CA PRO A 57 7.55 -24.39 -5.94
C PRO A 57 8.71 -24.47 -4.94
N LYS A 58 8.55 -25.29 -3.89
CA LYS A 58 9.63 -25.55 -2.94
C LYS A 58 10.70 -26.39 -3.66
N VAL A 59 11.80 -25.75 -4.04
CA VAL A 59 12.96 -26.45 -4.62
C VAL A 59 13.67 -27.14 -3.46
N GLY A 60 13.74 -28.47 -3.52
CA GLY A 60 14.43 -29.31 -2.54
C GLY A 60 15.93 -29.35 -2.74
#